data_AF-A0A520Q2R5-F1
#
_entry.id   AF-A0A520Q2R5-F1
#
_cell.length_a   1.000
_cell.length_b   1.000
_cell.length_c   1.000
_cell.angle_alpha   90.00
_cell.angle_beta   90.00
_cell.angle_gamma   90.00
#
_symmetry.space_group_name_H-M   'P 1'
#
loop_
_entity.id
_entity.type
_entity.pdbx_description
1 polymer ?
#
loop_
_entity_poly.entity_id
_entity_poly.type
_entity_poly.pdbx_seq_one_letter_code
_entity_poly.pdbx_strand_id
1 'polypeptide(L)'
;MSPDEERLLEKLRRIEALHANPGTDGEGEAAAKARERILERIEELRGAGVIEVRFSMPDHYSRRLLMALMRRYGLEPYRYPGQRYTTVMVSAPKKFLDDTFWPEFKALSDELTKFLDEVTNRVIEQALDADTSEATVREEPKQLPE
;
A
#
# COMPACT_ATOMS: atom_id res chain seq x y z
N MET A 1 16.92 -12.79 8.05
CA MET A 1 16.31 -11.75 7.20
C MET A 1 17.45 -11.11 6.42
N SER A 2 17.26 -10.75 5.16
CA SER A 2 18.31 -10.05 4.39
C SER A 2 18.52 -8.64 4.97
N PRO A 3 19.74 -8.07 4.92
CA PRO A 3 19.97 -6.68 5.35
C PRO A 3 19.07 -5.66 4.65
N ASP A 4 18.70 -5.91 3.38
CA ASP A 4 17.81 -5.02 2.63
C ASP A 4 16.36 -5.11 3.15
N GLU A 5 15.92 -6.31 3.54
CA GLU A 5 14.60 -6.53 4.12
C GLU A 5 14.48 -5.86 5.51
N GLU A 6 15.53 -5.91 6.33
CA GLU A 6 15.59 -5.24 7.62
C GLU A 6 15.47 -3.71 7.45
N ARG A 7 16.19 -3.14 6.48
CA ARG A 7 16.09 -1.72 6.13
C ARG A 7 14.70 -1.34 5.65
N LEU A 8 14.07 -2.17 4.82
CA LEU A 8 12.68 -1.94 4.39
C LEU A 8 11.74 -1.91 5.60
N LEU A 9 11.84 -2.89 6.50
CA LEU A 9 10.99 -2.93 7.70
C LEU A 9 11.14 -1.67 8.56
N GLU A 10 12.36 -1.18 8.75
CA GLU A 10 12.60 0.06 9.49
C GLU A 10 11.99 1.28 8.82
N LYS A 11 12.12 1.41 7.49
CA LYS A 11 11.50 2.49 6.74
C LYS A 11 9.98 2.47 6.82
N LEU A 12 9.36 1.30 6.65
CA LEU A 12 7.91 1.16 6.75
C LEU A 12 7.41 1.54 8.16
N ARG A 13 8.13 1.13 9.22
CA ARG A 13 7.81 1.52 10.60
C ARG A 13 7.93 3.04 10.83
N ARG A 14 8.94 3.69 10.23
CA ARG A 14 9.10 5.16 10.30
C ARG A 14 7.96 5.89 9.58
N ILE A 15 7.59 5.44 8.38
CA ILE A 15 6.45 6.02 7.64
C ILE A 15 5.19 5.94 8.50
N GLU A 16 4.89 4.77 9.05
CA GLU A 16 3.72 4.58 9.90
C GLU A 16 3.73 5.51 11.13
N ALA A 17 4.88 5.64 11.80
CA ALA A 17 5.03 6.52 12.96
C ALA A 17 4.79 8.00 12.62
N LEU A 18 5.27 8.47 11.45
CA LEU A 18 5.08 9.84 10.98
C LEU A 18 3.60 10.16 10.71
N HIS A 19 2.87 9.22 10.11
CA HIS A 19 1.45 9.41 9.79
C HIS A 19 0.55 9.35 11.02
N ALA A 20 0.96 8.64 12.07
CA ALA A 20 0.23 8.61 13.34
C ALA A 20 0.44 9.86 14.22
N ASN A 21 1.51 10.65 14.01
CA ASN A 21 1.68 11.94 14.68
C ASN A 21 2.61 12.90 13.89
N PRO A 22 2.06 13.85 13.12
CA PRO A 22 2.86 14.89 12.49
C PRO A 22 3.50 15.79 13.56
N GLY A 23 4.77 15.56 13.89
CA GLY A 23 5.57 16.46 14.74
C GLY A 23 6.12 15.91 16.06
N THR A 24 6.07 14.59 16.34
CA THR A 24 6.83 14.02 17.46
C THR A 24 7.80 12.93 17.00
N ASP A 25 9.09 13.25 17.02
CA ASP A 25 10.16 12.27 16.88
C ASP A 25 10.29 11.47 18.19
N GLY A 26 10.12 10.15 18.11
CA GLY A 26 10.36 9.24 19.23
C GLY A 26 10.51 7.81 18.74
N GLU A 27 11.73 7.28 18.83
CA GLU A 27 12.11 5.96 18.34
C GLU A 27 11.60 4.80 19.23
N GLY A 28 11.33 3.65 18.61
CA GLY A 28 11.24 2.34 19.25
C GLY A 28 9.87 1.95 19.81
N GLU A 29 9.29 2.73 20.73
CA GLU A 29 7.99 2.42 21.36
C GLU A 29 6.77 2.88 20.53
N ALA A 30 7.02 3.47 19.36
CA ALA A 30 6.08 4.30 18.64
C ALA A 30 4.96 3.53 17.92
N ALA A 31 5.17 2.30 17.45
CA ALA A 31 4.21 1.63 16.56
C ALA A 31 2.89 1.23 17.26
N ALA A 32 2.95 0.72 18.49
CA ALA A 32 1.76 0.38 19.26
C ALA A 32 1.01 1.63 19.71
N LYS A 33 1.74 2.64 20.22
CA LYS A 33 1.18 3.96 20.59
C LYS A 33 0.62 4.71 19.37
N ALA A 34 1.25 4.57 18.20
CA ALA A 34 0.77 5.13 16.92
C ALA A 34 -0.58 4.53 16.55
N ARG A 35 -0.71 3.21 16.63
CA ARG A 35 -1.97 2.51 16.39
C ARG A 35 -3.06 2.96 17.36
N GLU A 36 -2.77 3.05 18.66
CA GLU A 36 -3.74 3.50 19.67
C GLU A 36 -4.28 4.90 19.34
N ARG A 37 -3.40 5.85 18.98
CA ARG A 37 -3.81 7.21 18.59
C ARG A 37 -4.65 7.25 17.33
N ILE A 38 -4.29 6.45 16.32
CA ILE A 38 -5.10 6.33 15.09
C ILE A 38 -6.50 5.83 15.44
N LEU A 39 -6.60 4.83 16.32
CA LEU A 39 -7.89 4.30 16.76
C LEU A 39 -8.71 5.34 17.53
N GLU A 40 -8.08 6.07 18.47
CA GLU A 40 -8.71 7.19 19.17
C GLU A 40 -9.25 8.23 18.17
N ARG A 41 -8.43 8.59 17.17
CA ARG A 41 -8.82 9.55 16.13
C ARG A 41 -9.99 9.05 15.27
N ILE A 42 -10.04 7.75 14.96
CA ILE A 42 -11.17 7.15 14.25
C ILE A 42 -12.45 7.27 15.09
N GLU A 43 -12.38 7.01 16.40
CA GLU A 43 -13.52 7.14 17.30
C GLU A 43 -14.00 8.59 17.44
N GLU A 44 -13.09 9.56 17.57
CA GLU A 44 -13.43 10.99 17.56
C GLU A 44 -14.18 11.39 16.28
N LEU A 45 -13.78 10.83 15.15
CA LEU A 45 -14.34 11.15 13.84
C LEU A 45 -15.59 10.33 13.49
N ARG A 46 -15.97 9.33 14.31
CA ARG A 46 -17.13 8.46 14.06
C ARG A 46 -18.44 9.26 13.97
N GLY A 47 -18.55 10.36 14.72
CA GLY A 47 -19.70 11.27 14.66
C GLY A 47 -19.72 12.23 13.47
N ALA A 48 -18.62 12.36 12.72
CA ALA A 48 -18.45 13.36 11.66
C ALA A 48 -18.82 12.86 10.24
N GLY A 49 -19.34 11.64 10.12
CA GLY A 49 -19.80 11.05 8.85
C GLY A 49 -18.89 9.92 8.37
N VAL A 50 -19.35 8.69 8.59
CA VAL A 50 -18.77 7.47 8.03
C VAL A 50 -19.25 7.31 6.59
N ILE A 51 -18.32 7.05 5.67
CA ILE A 51 -18.62 6.80 4.26
C ILE A 51 -18.09 5.44 3.83
N GLU A 52 -18.76 4.82 2.85
CA GLU A 52 -18.24 3.65 2.16
C GLU A 52 -17.33 4.09 1.00
N VAL A 53 -16.12 3.55 0.96
CA VAL A 53 -15.15 3.84 -0.10
C VAL A 53 -14.76 2.55 -0.81
N ARG A 54 -14.68 2.65 -2.14
CA ARG A 54 -14.21 1.59 -3.01
C ARG A 54 -12.75 1.85 -3.41
N PHE A 55 -11.88 0.90 -3.09
CA PHE A 55 -10.51 0.83 -3.62
C PHE A 55 -10.45 -0.24 -4.72
N SER A 56 -9.72 0.03 -5.80
CA SER A 56 -9.42 -0.95 -6.84
C SER A 56 -7.91 -1.07 -7.00
N MET A 57 -7.37 -2.25 -6.67
CA MET A 57 -5.93 -2.52 -6.70
C MET A 57 -5.67 -3.69 -7.67
N PRO A 58 -5.18 -3.42 -8.89
CA PRO A 58 -4.90 -4.45 -9.88
C PRO A 58 -3.76 -5.36 -9.42
N ASP A 59 -2.70 -4.78 -8.84
CA ASP A 59 -1.57 -5.53 -8.34
C ASP A 59 -1.87 -6.18 -6.98
N HIS A 60 -1.24 -7.33 -6.74
CA HIS A 60 -1.55 -8.14 -5.58
C HIS A 60 -0.79 -7.70 -4.32
N TYR A 61 0.36 -7.03 -4.46
CA TYR A 61 1.20 -6.57 -3.35
C TYR A 61 0.54 -5.38 -2.64
N SER A 62 0.16 -4.34 -3.37
CA SER A 62 -0.54 -3.16 -2.86
C SER A 62 -1.90 -3.54 -2.27
N ARG A 63 -2.60 -4.51 -2.87
CA ARG A 63 -3.84 -5.05 -2.29
C ARG A 63 -3.60 -5.73 -0.93
N ARG A 64 -2.52 -6.51 -0.79
CA ARG A 64 -2.15 -7.14 0.49
C ARG A 64 -1.77 -6.10 1.53
N LEU A 65 -1.00 -5.08 1.14
CA LEU A 65 -0.62 -3.95 1.98
C LEU A 65 -1.86 -3.18 2.46
N LEU A 66 -2.78 -2.84 1.55
CA LEU A 66 -4.02 -2.15 1.85
C LEU A 66 -4.84 -2.92 2.91
N MET A 67 -5.04 -4.22 2.70
CA MET A 67 -5.77 -5.06 3.66
C MET A 67 -5.05 -5.16 5.01
N ALA A 68 -3.71 -5.21 5.03
CA ALA A 68 -2.93 -5.25 6.27
C ALA A 68 -3.07 -3.93 7.05
N LEU A 69 -2.97 -2.79 6.36
CA LEU A 69 -3.13 -1.47 6.97
C LEU A 69 -4.55 -1.26 7.50
N MET A 70 -5.58 -1.65 6.74
CA MET A 70 -6.98 -1.61 7.19
C MET A 70 -7.15 -2.40 8.50
N ARG A 71 -6.70 -3.66 8.53
CA ARG A 71 -6.80 -4.52 9.72
C ARG A 71 -6.00 -3.95 10.90
N ARG A 72 -4.85 -3.35 10.63
CA ARG A 72 -4.03 -2.70 11.66
C ARG A 72 -4.82 -1.61 12.40
N TYR A 73 -5.64 -0.85 11.67
CA TYR A 73 -6.50 0.19 12.22
C TYR A 73 -7.91 -0.28 12.58
N GLY A 74 -8.13 -1.58 12.67
CA GLY A 74 -9.43 -2.13 13.04
C GLY A 74 -10.54 -1.85 12.01
N LEU A 75 -10.18 -1.45 10.79
CA LEU A 75 -11.12 -1.33 9.70
C LEU A 75 -11.44 -2.71 9.14
N GLU A 76 -12.70 -2.92 8.80
CA GLU A 76 -13.19 -4.18 8.25
C GLU A 76 -13.30 -4.05 6.72
N PRO A 77 -12.34 -4.59 5.94
CA PRO A 77 -12.48 -4.66 4.49
C PRO A 77 -13.53 -5.69 4.09
N TYR A 78 -14.45 -5.32 3.20
CA TYR A 78 -15.47 -6.21 2.65
C TYR A 78 -15.59 -6.07 1.14
N ARG A 79 -16.44 -6.90 0.53
CA ARG A 79 -16.84 -6.84 -0.88
C ARG A 79 -18.31 -7.16 -0.99
N TYR A 80 -18.99 -6.52 -1.94
CA TYR A 80 -20.33 -6.93 -2.32
C TYR A 80 -20.31 -8.11 -3.30
N PRO A 81 -21.38 -8.92 -3.37
CA PRO A 81 -21.54 -9.93 -4.42
C PRO A 81 -21.33 -9.34 -5.81
N GLY A 82 -20.60 -10.07 -6.67
CA GLY A 82 -20.30 -9.65 -8.05
C GLY A 82 -19.14 -8.65 -8.20
N GLN A 83 -18.56 -8.16 -7.10
CA GLN A 83 -17.34 -7.34 -7.20
C GLN A 83 -16.12 -8.19 -7.53
N ARG A 84 -15.22 -7.64 -8.35
CA ARG A 84 -13.94 -8.28 -8.70
C ARG A 84 -13.07 -8.45 -7.45
N TYR A 85 -12.23 -9.48 -7.43
CA TYR A 85 -11.29 -9.73 -6.32
C TYR A 85 -10.31 -8.56 -6.08
N THR A 86 -10.04 -7.76 -7.11
CA THR A 86 -9.21 -6.54 -7.05
C THR A 86 -9.89 -5.38 -6.32
N THR A 87 -11.21 -5.45 -6.10
CA THR A 87 -11.98 -4.42 -5.40
C THR A 87 -11.97 -4.67 -3.90
N VAL A 88 -11.81 -3.63 -3.09
CA VAL A 88 -11.94 -3.67 -1.63
C VAL A 88 -12.83 -2.51 -1.20
N MET A 89 -13.88 -2.81 -0.41
CA MET A 89 -14.74 -1.81 0.21
C MET A 89 -14.33 -1.62 1.67
N VAL A 90 -14.48 -0.41 2.19
CA VAL A 90 -14.32 -0.12 3.62
C VAL A 90 -15.29 0.99 4.02
N SER A 91 -15.76 0.95 5.26
CA SER A 91 -16.58 1.99 5.85
C SER A 91 -15.79 2.70 6.95
N ALA A 92 -15.47 3.99 6.76
CA ALA A 92 -14.66 4.75 7.69
C ALA A 92 -14.96 6.26 7.61
N PRO A 93 -14.58 7.07 8.62
CA PRO A 93 -14.74 8.52 8.55
C PRO A 93 -13.98 9.13 7.38
N LYS A 94 -14.64 9.96 6.57
CA LYS A 94 -14.03 10.55 5.36
C LYS A 94 -12.72 11.29 5.65
N LYS A 95 -12.70 12.11 6.69
CA LYS A 95 -11.51 12.86 7.09
C LYS A 95 -10.33 11.96 7.43
N PHE A 96 -10.57 10.85 8.15
CA PHE A 96 -9.52 9.89 8.44
C PHE A 96 -8.96 9.25 7.17
N LEU A 97 -9.83 8.92 6.21
CA LEU A 97 -9.40 8.36 4.93
C LEU A 97 -8.52 9.32 4.14
N ASP A 98 -8.93 10.59 4.04
CA ASP A 98 -8.24 11.59 3.23
C ASP A 98 -6.96 12.12 3.86
N ASP A 99 -7.01 12.41 5.18
CA ASP A 99 -5.93 13.13 5.87
C ASP A 99 -4.87 12.18 6.44
N THR A 100 -5.19 10.90 6.62
CA THR A 100 -4.32 9.95 7.32
C THR A 100 -4.11 8.66 6.53
N PHE A 101 -5.17 7.86 6.36
CA PHE A 101 -5.06 6.51 5.81
C PHE A 101 -4.53 6.48 4.37
N TRP A 102 -5.07 7.31 3.48
CA TRP A 102 -4.69 7.30 2.07
C TRP A 102 -3.28 7.86 1.83
N PRO A 103 -2.87 8.99 2.43
CA PRO A 103 -1.48 9.45 2.38
C PRO A 103 -0.48 8.39 2.87
N GLU A 104 -0.78 7.74 4.00
CA GLU A 104 0.09 6.72 4.57
C GLU A 104 0.18 5.48 3.68
N PHE A 105 -0.96 5.00 3.19
CA PHE A 105 -1.00 3.87 2.27
C PHE A 105 -0.12 4.13 1.04
N LYS A 106 -0.21 5.32 0.43
CA LYS A 106 0.63 5.69 -0.71
C LYS A 106 2.12 5.67 -0.35
N ALA A 107 2.51 6.26 0.78
CA ALA A 107 3.90 6.28 1.21
C ALA A 107 4.44 4.85 1.44
N LEU A 108 3.66 3.99 2.09
CA LEU A 108 4.02 2.59 2.30
C LEU A 108 4.08 1.81 0.98
N SER A 109 3.13 2.05 0.07
CA SER A 109 3.05 1.39 -1.23
C SER A 109 4.22 1.78 -2.12
N ASP A 110 4.58 3.06 -2.18
CA ASP A 110 5.69 3.58 -2.96
C ASP A 110 7.02 2.96 -2.48
N GLU A 111 7.22 2.87 -1.17
CA GLU A 111 8.45 2.27 -0.61
C GLU A 111 8.52 0.75 -0.85
N LEU A 112 7.39 0.05 -0.71
CA LEU A 112 7.32 -1.38 -0.99
C LEU A 112 7.59 -1.67 -2.47
N THR A 113 6.99 -0.91 -3.38
CA THR A 113 7.18 -1.08 -4.83
C THR A 113 8.64 -0.86 -5.21
N LYS A 114 9.28 0.21 -4.72
CA LYS A 114 10.72 0.45 -4.97
C LYS A 114 11.58 -0.73 -4.55
N PHE A 115 11.36 -1.27 -3.36
CA PHE A 115 12.11 -2.44 -2.90
C PHE A 115 11.87 -3.67 -3.78
N LEU A 116 10.62 -3.93 -4.16
CA LEU A 116 10.29 -5.06 -5.03
C LEU A 116 10.93 -4.91 -6.41
N ASP A 117 10.95 -3.71 -6.97
CA ASP A 117 11.59 -3.42 -8.27
C ASP A 117 13.11 -3.61 -8.17
N GLU A 118 13.75 -3.07 -7.13
CA GLU A 118 15.19 -3.22 -6.88
C GLU A 118 15.60 -4.69 -6.72
N VAL A 119 14.83 -5.48 -5.97
CA VAL A 119 15.09 -6.91 -5.79
C VAL A 119 14.85 -7.66 -7.10
N THR A 120 13.74 -7.40 -7.79
CA THR A 120 13.40 -8.03 -9.06
C THR A 120 14.48 -7.80 -10.10
N ASN A 121 14.87 -6.54 -10.33
CA ASN A 121 15.88 -6.18 -11.32
C ASN A 121 17.22 -6.85 -11.03
N ARG A 122 17.68 -6.77 -9.78
CA ARG A 122 18.92 -7.42 -9.35
C ARG A 122 18.91 -8.93 -9.55
N VAL A 123 17.78 -9.59 -9.27
CA VAL A 123 17.66 -11.05 -9.48
C VAL A 123 17.68 -11.39 -10.97
N ILE A 124 16.97 -10.62 -11.80
CA ILE A 124 16.95 -10.83 -13.26
C ILE A 124 18.34 -10.61 -13.85
N GLU A 125 19.00 -9.50 -13.53
CA GLU A 125 20.35 -9.18 -14.01
C GLU A 125 21.39 -10.25 -13.65
N GLN A 126 21.27 -10.84 -12.44
CA GLN A 126 22.20 -11.85 -11.97
C GLN A 126 21.93 -13.25 -12.53
N ALA A 127 20.65 -13.60 -12.73
CA ALA A 127 20.25 -14.96 -13.12
C ALA A 127 20.04 -15.13 -14.62
N LEU A 128 19.73 -14.05 -15.34
CA LEU A 128 19.32 -14.07 -16.74
C LEU A 128 20.18 -13.09 -17.57
N ASP A 129 19.60 -11.97 -18.00
CA ASP A 129 20.24 -10.96 -18.83
C ASP A 129 20.20 -9.60 -18.11
N ALA A 130 21.24 -8.80 -18.30
CA ALA A 130 21.30 -7.45 -17.79
C ALA A 130 20.44 -6.48 -18.62
N ASP A 131 20.12 -6.85 -19.86
CA ASP A 131 19.17 -6.10 -20.69
C ASP A 131 17.73 -6.36 -20.22
N THR A 132 17.23 -5.48 -19.36
CA THR A 132 15.84 -5.43 -18.89
C THR A 132 14.99 -4.43 -19.69
N SER A 133 15.43 -4.05 -20.89
CA SER A 133 14.68 -3.10 -21.72
C SER A 133 13.30 -3.63 -22.11
N GLU A 134 12.35 -2.70 -22.17
CA GLU A 134 10.98 -3.01 -22.57
C GLU A 134 10.87 -3.40 -24.04
N ALA A 135 9.83 -4.18 -24.34
CA ALA A 135 9.61 -4.69 -25.68
C ALA A 135 9.52 -3.57 -26.72
N THR A 136 10.25 -3.71 -27.84
CA THR A 136 10.11 -2.77 -28.97
C THR A 136 8.72 -2.90 -29.58
N VAL A 137 8.01 -1.78 -29.73
CA VAL A 137 6.72 -1.73 -30.43
C VAL A 137 6.96 -1.93 -31.93
N ARG A 138 6.28 -2.90 -32.55
CA ARG A 138 6.31 -3.16 -34.00
C ARG A 138 4.89 -3.25 -34.53
N GLU A 139 4.68 -2.81 -35.76
CA GLU A 139 3.39 -2.94 -36.44
C GLU A 139 3.05 -4.43 -36.69
N GLU A 140 1.77 -4.78 -36.58
CA GLU A 140 1.30 -6.11 -36.95
C GLU A 140 1.51 -6.35 -38.46
N PRO A 141 2.09 -7.48 -38.87
CA PRO A 141 2.28 -7.79 -40.28
C PRO A 141 0.91 -7.85 -40.98
N LYS A 142 0.79 -7.13 -42.11
CA LYS A 142 -0.44 -7.14 -42.92
C LYS A 142 -0.75 -8.57 -43.36
N GLN A 143 -1.89 -9.10 -42.91
CA GLN A 143 -2.38 -10.39 -43.39
C GLN A 143 -2.74 -10.24 -44.88
N LEU A 144 -2.19 -11.13 -45.72
CA LEU A 144 -2.57 -11.21 -47.12
C LEU A 144 -4.04 -11.65 -47.21
N PRO A 145 -4.85 -11.02 -48.09
CA PRO A 145 -6.22 -11.47 -48.30
C PRO A 145 -6.23 -12.92 -48.84
N GLU A 146 -7.17 -13.73 -48.35
CA GLU A 146 -7.42 -15.13 -48.76
C GLU A 146 -7.65 -15.28 -50.27
#